data_AF-A0A1Y1SAN1-F1
#
_entry.id   AF-A0A1Y1SAN1-F1
#
_cell.length_a   1.000
_cell.length_b   1.000
_cell.length_c   1.000
_cell.angle_alpha   90.00
_cell.angle_beta   90.00
_cell.angle_gamma   90.00
#
_symmetry.space_group_name_H-M   'P 1'
#
loop_
_entity.id
_entity.type
_entity.pdbx_description
1 polymer ?
#
loop_
_entity_poly.entity_id
_entity_poly.type
_entity_poly.pdbx_seq_one_letter_code
_entity_poly.pdbx_strand_id
1 'polypeptide(L)'
;MSASQQLLRLERPGSSDFDSFWPGPNARIATTLRHFAVDDEEGLQLLIGPRASGKSHLAQASCRRRWEAGRQAAYLPLREAPLDAAMLDSFAASGLIVVDAVEALRAEDELLLLRLVDRVRAAGGKLLVCSRVWPDQLDLQTPDLRSRLQWGAMLELKLPDEAGLSAMLAHRAQRLGVHWSPRLGDFLLRRLPRDPRALAGALDAAYDRAVADGRQLTVPLLREILDPLATHE
;
A
#
# COMPACT_ATOMS: atom_id res chain seq x y z
N MET A 1 -20.48 -22.50 -15.45
CA MET A 1 -20.13 -22.23 -14.04
C MET A 1 -18.66 -22.56 -13.87
N SER A 2 -17.72 -21.72 -13.42
CA SER A 2 -17.69 -20.34 -12.94
C SER A 2 -16.23 -19.92 -13.14
N ALA A 3 -15.95 -19.03 -14.10
CA ALA A 3 -14.61 -18.42 -14.26
C ALA A 3 -14.57 -17.01 -13.66
N SER A 4 -15.63 -16.60 -12.96
CA SER A 4 -15.84 -15.26 -12.41
C SER A 4 -15.41 -15.14 -10.94
N GLN A 5 -14.58 -16.05 -10.43
CA GLN A 5 -14.23 -16.13 -8.99
C GLN A 5 -12.73 -16.04 -8.69
N GLN A 6 -11.93 -15.48 -9.59
CA GLN A 6 -10.52 -15.14 -9.31
C GLN A 6 -10.19 -13.67 -9.56
N LEU A 7 -11.14 -12.77 -9.24
CA LEU A 7 -10.75 -11.48 -8.68
C LEU A 7 -10.13 -11.82 -7.33
N LEU A 8 -8.80 -11.71 -7.24
CA LEU A 8 -8.00 -12.04 -6.07
C LEU A 8 -8.77 -11.62 -4.80
N ARG A 9 -9.19 -12.63 -4.03
CA ARG A 9 -9.56 -12.43 -2.63
C ARG A 9 -8.36 -11.73 -2.02
N LEU A 10 -8.50 -10.43 -1.77
CA LEU A 10 -7.59 -9.74 -0.88
C LEU A 10 -7.53 -10.57 0.40
N GLU A 11 -6.36 -11.14 0.66
CA GLU A 11 -6.14 -11.86 1.88
C GLU A 11 -6.32 -10.88 3.03
N ARG A 12 -7.35 -11.16 3.83
CA ARG A 12 -7.80 -10.52 5.08
C ARG A 12 -8.51 -9.16 4.93
N PRO A 13 -9.82 -9.12 5.20
CA PRO A 13 -10.49 -7.90 5.67
C PRO A 13 -9.84 -7.48 7.01
N GLY A 14 -9.04 -6.39 7.03
CA GLY A 14 -8.58 -5.79 8.29
C GLY A 14 -7.30 -4.95 8.31
N SER A 15 -6.31 -5.17 7.43
CA SER A 15 -4.98 -4.55 7.66
C SER A 15 -4.78 -3.16 7.04
N SER A 16 -5.26 -2.94 5.81
CA SER A 16 -4.97 -1.72 5.03
C SER A 16 -6.24 -0.91 4.71
N ASP A 17 -6.75 -0.16 5.69
CA ASP A 17 -7.75 0.89 5.45
C ASP A 17 -7.13 2.27 5.71
N PHE A 18 -7.81 3.34 5.32
CA PHE A 18 -7.28 4.68 5.51
C PHE A 18 -7.20 5.09 6.99
N ASP A 19 -7.92 4.42 7.89
CA ASP A 19 -7.90 4.70 9.33
C ASP A 19 -6.79 3.92 10.04
N SER A 20 -6.29 2.82 9.46
CA SER A 20 -5.13 2.07 9.92
C SER A 20 -3.81 2.67 9.43
N PHE A 21 -3.85 3.57 8.44
CA PHE A 21 -2.71 4.38 8.03
C PHE A 21 -2.48 5.52 9.02
N TRP A 22 -1.27 5.63 9.58
CA TRP A 22 -0.90 6.82 10.36
C TRP A 22 -0.64 8.00 9.40
N PRO A 23 -1.44 9.08 9.46
CA PRO A 23 -1.40 10.13 8.43
C PRO A 23 -0.12 10.97 8.48
N GLY A 24 0.29 11.42 9.67
CA GLY A 24 1.53 12.18 9.87
C GLY A 24 1.76 13.29 8.83
N PRO A 25 2.97 13.39 8.22
CA PRO A 25 3.25 14.37 7.18
C PRO A 25 2.48 14.11 5.87
N ASN A 26 1.90 12.92 5.71
CA ASN A 26 1.18 12.47 4.51
C ASN A 26 -0.33 12.65 4.63
N ALA A 27 -0.83 13.36 5.65
CA ALA A 27 -2.26 13.52 5.92
C ALA A 27 -3.04 14.02 4.70
N ARG A 28 -2.52 15.05 4.00
CA ARG A 28 -3.15 15.60 2.80
C ARG A 28 -3.27 14.56 1.69
N ILE A 29 -2.22 13.76 1.45
CA ILE A 29 -2.21 12.71 0.43
C ILE A 29 -3.24 11.61 0.78
N ALA A 30 -3.28 11.18 2.04
CA ALA A 30 -4.25 10.20 2.50
C ALA A 30 -5.70 10.71 2.30
N THR A 31 -5.97 11.98 2.60
CA THR A 31 -7.27 12.61 2.33
C THR A 31 -7.58 12.67 0.84
N THR A 32 -6.63 13.12 0.01
CA THR A 32 -6.79 13.15 -1.46
C THR A 32 -7.13 11.78 -2.03
N LEU A 33 -6.39 10.73 -1.64
CA LEU A 33 -6.66 9.37 -2.10
C LEU A 33 -8.01 8.83 -1.59
N ARG A 34 -8.41 9.18 -0.36
CA ARG A 34 -9.72 8.80 0.20
C ARG A 34 -10.87 9.38 -0.62
N HIS A 35 -10.74 10.62 -1.11
CA HIS A 35 -11.71 11.25 -2.01
C HIS A 35 -11.63 10.68 -3.43
N PHE A 36 -10.43 10.60 -3.99
CA PHE A 36 -10.16 10.04 -5.32
C PHE A 36 -10.75 8.63 -5.48
N ALA A 37 -10.70 7.83 -4.41
CA ALA A 37 -11.26 6.50 -4.41
C ALA A 37 -12.78 6.49 -4.61
N VAL A 38 -13.55 7.53 -4.37
CA VAL A 38 -15.04 7.46 -4.40
C VAL A 38 -15.73 8.56 -5.17
N ASP A 39 -15.03 9.62 -5.55
CA ASP A 39 -15.61 10.62 -6.43
C ASP A 39 -15.87 10.04 -7.85
N ASP A 40 -16.61 10.81 -8.64
CA ASP A 40 -17.03 10.46 -10.01
C ASP A 40 -16.11 11.04 -11.09
N GLU A 41 -15.03 11.72 -10.70
CA GLU A 41 -14.09 12.32 -11.63
C GLU A 41 -13.13 11.26 -12.17
N GLU A 42 -12.88 11.28 -13.47
CA GLU A 42 -11.78 10.51 -14.05
C GLU A 42 -10.43 11.05 -13.56
N GLY A 43 -9.39 10.22 -13.57
CA GLY A 43 -8.07 10.75 -13.24
C GLY A 43 -6.98 9.70 -13.14
N LEU A 44 -5.76 10.17 -13.35
CA LEU A 44 -4.53 9.42 -13.11
C LEU A 44 -3.81 10.08 -11.94
N GLN A 45 -3.50 9.30 -10.90
CA GLN A 45 -2.68 9.73 -9.77
C GLN A 45 -1.46 8.83 -9.64
N LEU A 46 -0.31 9.42 -9.35
CA LEU A 46 0.93 8.71 -9.10
C LEU A 46 1.33 8.88 -7.64
N LEU A 47 1.36 7.76 -6.92
CA LEU A 47 1.81 7.72 -5.54
C LEU A 47 3.29 7.33 -5.49
N ILE A 48 4.14 8.33 -5.27
CA ILE A 48 5.59 8.20 -5.32
C ILE A 48 6.15 8.21 -3.89
N GLY A 49 7.19 7.45 -3.62
CA GLY A 49 7.94 7.60 -2.37
C GLY A 49 8.83 6.42 -2.05
N PRO A 50 9.71 6.54 -1.05
CA PRO A 50 10.69 5.53 -0.72
C PRO A 50 10.05 4.21 -0.25
N ARG A 51 10.86 3.15 -0.12
CA ARG A 51 10.40 1.88 0.47
C ARG A 51 9.79 2.14 1.86
N ALA A 52 8.76 1.37 2.22
CA ALA A 52 8.07 1.46 3.51
C ALA A 52 7.32 2.78 3.80
N SER A 53 7.18 3.69 2.84
CA SER A 53 6.40 4.94 3.03
C SER A 53 4.87 4.75 3.11
N GLY A 54 4.37 3.52 2.97
CA GLY A 54 2.93 3.21 3.01
C GLY A 54 2.20 3.25 1.65
N LYS A 55 2.92 3.25 0.52
CA LYS A 55 2.32 3.19 -0.82
C LYS A 55 1.30 2.06 -0.98
N SER A 56 1.72 0.81 -0.80
CA SER A 56 0.85 -0.36 -0.92
C SER A 56 -0.32 -0.33 0.07
N HIS A 57 -0.12 0.22 1.27
CA HIS A 57 -1.20 0.41 2.25
C HIS A 57 -2.28 1.35 1.72
N LEU A 58 -1.89 2.55 1.26
CA LEU A 58 -2.83 3.53 0.71
C LEU A 58 -3.47 3.07 -0.61
N ALA A 59 -2.72 2.32 -1.42
CA ALA A 59 -3.18 1.68 -2.64
C ALA A 59 -4.32 0.69 -2.35
N GLN A 60 -4.09 -0.23 -1.41
CA GLN A 60 -5.10 -1.20 -0.96
C GLN A 60 -6.29 -0.51 -0.26
N ALA A 61 -6.03 0.51 0.56
CA ALA A 61 -7.06 1.30 1.22
C ALA A 61 -7.98 2.01 0.21
N SER A 62 -7.43 2.47 -0.92
CA SER A 62 -8.19 3.08 -2.02
C SER A 62 -9.13 2.07 -2.68
N CYS A 63 -8.65 0.86 -2.99
CA CYS A 63 -9.51 -0.23 -3.49
C CYS A 63 -10.61 -0.57 -2.48
N ARG A 64 -10.25 -0.75 -1.21
CA ARG A 64 -11.19 -1.06 -0.13
C ARG A 64 -12.29 -0.01 -0.03
N ARG A 65 -11.92 1.26 0.00
CA ARG A 65 -12.88 2.38 0.08
C ARG A 65 -13.85 2.41 -1.12
N ARG A 66 -13.37 2.08 -2.33
CA ARG A 66 -14.20 1.96 -3.54
C ARG A 66 -15.21 0.82 -3.43
N TRP A 67 -14.79 -0.37 -2.99
CA TRP A 67 -15.70 -1.50 -2.79
C TRP A 67 -16.71 -1.27 -1.68
N GLU A 68 -16.31 -0.63 -0.58
CA GLU A 68 -17.22 -0.22 0.51
C GLU A 68 -18.28 0.77 0.02
N ALA A 69 -18.00 1.53 -1.04
CA ALA A 69 -18.98 2.38 -1.73
C ALA A 69 -19.82 1.63 -2.79
N GLY A 70 -19.71 0.29 -2.88
CA GLY A 70 -20.42 -0.53 -3.87
C GLY A 70 -19.89 -0.38 -5.31
N ARG A 71 -18.70 0.21 -5.48
CA ARG A 71 -18.09 0.48 -6.79
C ARG A 71 -16.96 -0.49 -7.09
N GLN A 72 -16.67 -0.71 -8.37
CA GLN A 72 -15.64 -1.65 -8.77
C GLN A 72 -14.22 -1.05 -8.64
N ALA A 73 -13.32 -1.85 -8.10
CA ALA A 73 -11.88 -1.61 -8.08
C ALA A 73 -11.09 -2.88 -8.39
N ALA A 74 -9.89 -2.70 -8.94
CA ALA A 74 -8.91 -3.76 -9.18
C ALA A 74 -7.54 -3.35 -8.63
N TYR A 75 -6.80 -4.31 -8.08
CA TYR A 75 -5.46 -4.12 -7.53
C TYR A 75 -4.48 -5.04 -8.26
N LEU A 76 -3.42 -4.47 -8.82
CA LEU A 76 -2.44 -5.14 -9.68
C LEU A 76 -1.05 -5.03 -9.03
N PRO A 77 -0.63 -6.04 -8.26
CA PRO A 77 0.70 -6.09 -7.66
C PRO A 77 1.75 -6.60 -8.65
N LEU A 78 2.45 -5.70 -9.35
CA LEU A 78 3.41 -6.06 -10.40
C LEU A 78 4.60 -6.89 -9.92
N ARG A 79 4.87 -6.91 -8.62
CA ARG A 79 5.92 -7.76 -8.01
C ARG A 79 5.49 -9.22 -7.83
N GLU A 80 4.20 -9.49 -7.81
CA GLU A 80 3.64 -10.82 -7.51
C GLU A 80 3.16 -11.52 -8.76
N ALA A 81 2.59 -10.77 -9.71
CA ALA A 81 2.05 -11.32 -10.93
C ALA A 81 2.33 -10.41 -12.14
N PRO A 82 2.59 -11.01 -13.32
CA PRO A 82 2.70 -10.28 -14.56
C PRO A 82 1.38 -9.63 -14.99
N LEU A 83 1.46 -8.64 -15.88
CA LEU A 83 0.27 -8.17 -16.59
C LEU A 83 -0.15 -9.20 -17.65
N ASP A 84 -1.46 -9.38 -17.78
CA ASP A 84 -2.08 -10.28 -18.75
C ASP A 84 -3.10 -9.46 -19.55
N ALA A 85 -3.05 -9.61 -20.87
CA ALA A 85 -3.98 -8.98 -21.79
C ALA A 85 -5.44 -9.36 -21.49
N ALA A 86 -5.70 -10.59 -21.06
CA ALA A 86 -7.05 -11.03 -20.71
C ALA A 86 -7.62 -10.26 -19.49
N MET A 87 -6.75 -9.81 -18.58
CA MET A 87 -7.17 -8.98 -17.45
C MET A 87 -7.67 -7.61 -17.92
N LEU A 88 -7.08 -7.03 -18.96
CA LEU A 88 -7.47 -5.72 -19.50
C LEU A 88 -8.93 -5.66 -19.94
N ASP A 89 -9.45 -6.77 -20.46
CA ASP A 89 -10.85 -6.88 -20.89
C ASP A 89 -11.81 -7.13 -19.73
N SER A 90 -11.31 -7.67 -18.62
CA SER A 90 -12.11 -7.97 -17.42
C SER A 90 -12.36 -6.75 -16.53
N PHE A 91 -11.56 -5.70 -16.65
CA PHE A 91 -11.76 -4.48 -15.86
C PHE A 91 -12.93 -3.67 -16.40
N ALA A 92 -13.86 -3.30 -15.52
CA ALA A 92 -14.86 -2.31 -15.91
C ALA A 92 -14.18 -1.00 -16.26
N ALA A 93 -14.55 -0.50 -17.42
CA ALA A 93 -13.94 0.67 -18.03
C ALA A 93 -14.07 1.93 -17.14
N SER A 94 -15.06 1.99 -16.24
CA SER A 94 -15.33 3.11 -15.31
C SER A 94 -14.93 2.85 -13.83
N GLY A 95 -14.08 1.84 -13.59
CA GLY A 95 -13.60 1.47 -12.25
C GLY A 95 -12.38 2.24 -11.75
N LEU A 96 -11.95 1.95 -10.52
CA LEU A 96 -10.63 2.31 -10.01
C LEU A 96 -9.66 1.15 -10.25
N ILE A 97 -8.60 1.38 -11.01
CA ILE A 97 -7.51 0.42 -11.17
C ILE A 97 -6.31 0.94 -10.41
N VAL A 98 -5.69 0.07 -9.62
CA VAL A 98 -4.51 0.38 -8.83
C VAL A 98 -3.37 -0.52 -9.30
N VAL A 99 -2.28 0.09 -9.75
CA VAL A 99 -1.06 -0.60 -10.17
C VAL A 99 0.00 -0.34 -9.12
N ASP A 100 0.42 -1.38 -8.39
CA ASP A 100 1.44 -1.26 -7.35
C ASP A 100 2.82 -1.66 -7.86
N ALA A 101 3.84 -0.95 -7.37
CA ALA A 101 5.25 -1.13 -7.68
C ALA A 101 5.56 -1.13 -9.18
N VAL A 102 5.25 -0.04 -9.89
CA VAL A 102 5.53 0.12 -11.33
C VAL A 102 7.01 -0.01 -11.67
N GLU A 103 7.92 0.22 -10.73
CA GLU A 103 9.35 -0.06 -10.94
C GLU A 103 9.69 -1.55 -11.07
N ALA A 104 8.74 -2.46 -10.82
CA ALA A 104 8.87 -3.90 -11.05
C ALA A 104 8.22 -4.35 -12.36
N LEU A 105 7.72 -3.40 -13.17
CA LEU A 105 7.15 -3.70 -14.48
C LEU A 105 8.21 -4.34 -15.38
N ARG A 106 7.84 -5.47 -15.99
CA ARG A 106 8.71 -6.17 -16.93
C ARG A 106 8.67 -5.46 -18.28
N ALA A 107 9.78 -5.46 -19.00
CA ALA A 107 9.88 -4.80 -20.30
C ALA A 107 8.80 -5.28 -21.30
N GLU A 108 8.48 -6.58 -21.30
CA GLU A 108 7.44 -7.16 -22.14
C GLU A 108 6.01 -6.69 -21.80
N ASP A 109 5.79 -6.20 -20.57
CA ASP A 109 4.49 -5.76 -20.07
C ASP A 109 4.26 -4.25 -20.25
N GLU A 110 5.27 -3.47 -20.65
CA GLU A 110 5.15 -2.01 -20.79
C GLU A 110 4.04 -1.60 -21.75
N LEU A 111 3.94 -2.27 -22.90
CA LEU A 111 2.89 -2.00 -23.89
C LEU A 111 1.50 -2.36 -23.35
N LEU A 112 1.39 -3.37 -22.49
CA LEU A 112 0.13 -3.72 -21.83
C LEU A 112 -0.27 -2.66 -20.81
N LEU A 113 0.68 -2.14 -20.02
CA LEU A 113 0.39 -1.04 -19.09
C LEU A 113 0.00 0.24 -19.85
N LEU A 114 0.67 0.56 -20.95
CA LEU A 114 0.29 1.70 -21.79
C LEU A 114 -1.16 1.56 -22.29
N ARG A 115 -1.53 0.39 -22.82
CA ARG A 115 -2.91 0.10 -23.26
C ARG A 115 -3.92 0.20 -22.11
N LEU A 116 -3.55 -0.25 -20.92
CA LEU A 116 -4.38 -0.13 -19.72
C LEU A 116 -4.66 1.34 -19.39
N VAL A 117 -3.61 2.17 -19.34
CA VAL A 117 -3.72 3.61 -19.05
C VAL A 117 -4.65 4.28 -20.05
N ASP A 118 -4.46 3.99 -21.34
CA ASP A 118 -5.24 4.57 -22.43
C ASP A 118 -6.71 4.15 -22.36
N ARG A 119 -6.98 2.88 -22.08
CA ARG A 119 -8.34 2.35 -21.96
C ARG A 119 -9.08 2.91 -20.76
N VAL A 120 -8.44 2.96 -19.59
CA VAL A 120 -9.05 3.53 -18.37
C VAL A 120 -9.42 4.98 -18.61
N ARG A 121 -8.50 5.76 -19.19
CA ARG A 121 -8.75 7.17 -19.49
C ARG A 121 -9.88 7.35 -20.52
N ALA A 122 -9.86 6.59 -21.62
CA ALA A 122 -10.90 6.69 -22.65
C ALA A 122 -12.32 6.37 -22.14
N ALA A 123 -12.41 5.61 -21.05
CA ALA A 123 -13.66 5.20 -20.44
C ALA A 123 -14.07 6.05 -19.21
N GLY A 124 -13.35 7.13 -18.91
CA GLY A 124 -13.60 7.98 -17.75
C GLY A 124 -13.35 7.28 -16.41
N GLY A 125 -12.46 6.30 -16.40
CA GLY A 125 -12.07 5.57 -15.20
C GLY A 125 -10.98 6.28 -14.39
N LYS A 126 -10.56 5.61 -13.32
CA LYS A 126 -9.53 6.08 -12.39
C LYS A 126 -8.35 5.14 -12.39
N LEU A 127 -7.14 5.69 -12.41
CA LEU A 127 -5.91 4.93 -12.30
C LEU A 127 -5.02 5.50 -11.19
N LEU A 128 -4.61 4.65 -10.25
CA LEU A 128 -3.61 4.97 -9.24
C LEU A 128 -2.38 4.11 -9.50
N VAL A 129 -1.23 4.74 -9.77
CA VAL A 129 0.03 4.04 -10.00
C VAL A 129 0.98 4.31 -8.84
N CYS A 130 1.51 3.28 -8.21
CA CYS A 130 2.49 3.42 -7.15
C CYS A 130 3.90 3.18 -7.67
N SER A 131 4.81 4.08 -7.31
CA SER A 131 6.21 4.01 -7.72
C SER A 131 7.14 4.33 -6.56
N ARG A 132 8.33 3.73 -6.56
CA ARG A 132 9.41 4.15 -5.65
C ARG A 132 10.14 5.41 -6.09
N VAL A 133 10.12 5.70 -7.39
CA VAL A 133 10.89 6.77 -8.02
C VAL A 133 9.97 7.59 -8.93
N TRP A 134 10.44 8.75 -9.38
CA TRP A 134 9.70 9.56 -10.33
C TRP A 134 9.63 8.88 -11.72
N PRO A 135 8.61 9.15 -12.56
CA PRO A 135 8.45 8.47 -13.85
C PRO A 135 9.64 8.62 -14.80
N ASP A 136 10.36 9.74 -14.74
CA ASP A 136 11.59 10.01 -15.49
C ASP A 136 12.76 9.12 -15.06
N GLN A 137 12.74 8.61 -13.83
CA GLN A 137 13.74 7.72 -13.25
C GLN A 137 13.38 6.23 -13.42
N LEU A 138 12.19 5.91 -13.94
CA LEU A 138 11.85 4.53 -14.25
C LEU A 138 12.63 4.06 -15.47
N ASP A 139 13.14 2.83 -15.39
CA ASP A 139 13.81 2.14 -16.50
C ASP A 139 12.77 1.60 -17.50
N LEU A 140 12.05 2.52 -18.16
CA LEU A 140 11.05 2.20 -19.17
C LEU A 140 11.64 2.34 -20.56
N GLN A 141 11.49 1.30 -21.38
CA GLN A 141 11.87 1.29 -22.79
C GLN A 141 10.88 2.04 -23.68
N THR A 142 9.64 2.17 -23.24
CA THR A 142 8.51 2.78 -23.96
C THR A 142 8.35 4.25 -23.55
N PRO A 143 8.77 5.23 -24.37
CA PRO A 143 8.72 6.66 -24.02
C PRO A 143 7.28 7.17 -23.87
N ASP A 144 6.34 6.60 -24.61
CA ASP A 144 4.92 6.93 -24.53
C ASP A 144 4.35 6.61 -23.15
N LEU A 145 4.67 5.44 -22.60
CA LEU A 145 4.24 5.05 -21.25
C LEU A 145 4.74 6.04 -20.20
N ARG A 146 6.02 6.41 -20.27
CA ARG A 146 6.61 7.44 -19.40
C ARG A 146 5.83 8.75 -19.49
N SER A 147 5.53 9.20 -20.72
CA SER A 147 4.78 10.43 -20.97
C SER A 147 3.36 10.36 -20.39
N ARG A 148 2.67 9.22 -20.54
CA ARG A 148 1.34 9.00 -19.94
C ARG A 148 1.38 9.05 -18.42
N LEU A 149 2.36 8.41 -17.81
CA LEU A 149 2.54 8.44 -16.35
C LEU A 149 2.79 9.86 -15.84
N GLN A 150 3.51 10.69 -16.59
CA GLN A 150 3.75 12.09 -16.24
C GLN A 150 2.51 12.99 -16.30
N TRP A 151 1.43 12.57 -16.97
CA TRP A 151 0.17 13.32 -16.96
C TRP A 151 -0.60 13.21 -15.64
N GLY A 152 -0.25 12.24 -14.80
CA GLY A 152 -0.92 12.04 -13.53
C GLY A 152 -0.60 13.12 -12.49
N ALA A 153 -1.50 13.30 -11.53
CA ALA A 153 -1.22 14.10 -10.34
C ALA A 153 -0.20 13.37 -9.46
N MET A 154 0.94 14.01 -9.21
CA MET A 154 2.04 13.43 -8.43
C MET A 154 1.81 13.64 -6.92
N LEU A 155 1.77 12.54 -6.18
CA LEU A 155 1.56 12.50 -4.73
C LEU A 155 2.79 11.86 -4.08
N GLU A 156 3.66 12.68 -3.50
CA GLU A 156 4.93 12.21 -2.91
C GLU A 156 4.79 11.93 -1.40
N LEU A 157 4.89 10.66 -1.02
CA LEU A 157 4.92 10.21 0.36
C LEU A 157 6.28 10.43 1.01
N LYS A 158 6.25 10.95 2.22
CA LYS A 158 7.41 11.13 3.09
C LYS A 158 7.50 10.00 4.11
N LEU A 159 8.72 9.64 4.49
CA LEU A 159 8.94 8.78 5.64
C LEU A 159 8.66 9.57 6.93
N PRO A 160 8.12 8.91 7.97
CA PRO A 160 8.12 9.49 9.32
C PRO A 160 9.56 9.71 9.81
N ASP A 161 9.74 10.77 10.59
CA ASP A 161 10.92 10.93 11.44
C ASP A 161 10.82 10.05 12.69
N GLU A 162 11.77 10.14 13.61
CA GLU A 162 11.79 9.28 14.81
C GLU A 162 10.55 9.48 15.70
N ALA A 163 10.12 10.73 15.89
CA ALA A 163 8.88 11.04 16.61
C ALA A 163 7.65 10.47 15.87
N GLY A 164 7.61 10.57 14.55
CA GLY A 164 6.58 10.01 13.69
C GLY A 164 6.54 8.49 13.72
N LEU A 165 7.68 7.80 13.82
CA LEU A 165 7.73 6.34 13.96
C LEU A 165 7.11 5.88 15.28
N SER A 166 7.42 6.58 16.38
CA SER A 166 6.78 6.34 17.68
C SER A 166 5.26 6.57 17.62
N ALA A 167 4.83 7.66 17.01
CA ALA A 167 3.41 7.97 16.81
C ALA A 167 2.69 6.96 15.91
N MET A 168 3.35 6.48 14.85
CA MET A 168 2.83 5.44 13.96
C MET A 168 2.65 4.11 14.70
N LEU A 169 3.61 3.71 15.53
CA LEU A 169 3.50 2.51 16.36
C LEU A 169 2.38 2.64 17.39
N ALA A 170 2.25 3.79 18.03
CA ALA A 170 1.16 4.08 18.96
C ALA A 170 -0.22 3.97 18.27
N HIS A 171 -0.34 4.58 17.08
CA HIS A 171 -1.55 4.51 16.25
C HIS A 171 -1.91 3.06 15.90
N ARG A 172 -0.92 2.27 15.48
CA ARG A 172 -1.11 0.85 15.15
C ARG A 172 -1.50 0.03 16.38
N ALA A 173 -0.85 0.24 17.52
CA ALA A 173 -1.18 -0.44 18.77
C ALA A 173 -2.61 -0.13 19.23
N GLN A 174 -3.04 1.14 19.13
CA GLN A 174 -4.41 1.54 19.42
C GLN A 174 -5.42 0.81 18.52
N ARG A 175 -5.12 0.68 17.22
CA ARG A 175 -5.95 -0.07 16.25
C ARG A 175 -6.05 -1.56 16.58
N LEU A 176 -5.01 -2.14 17.19
CA LEU A 176 -5.00 -3.53 17.66
C LEU A 176 -5.63 -3.70 19.06
N GLY A 177 -6.09 -2.61 19.70
CA GLY A 177 -6.63 -2.64 21.06
C GLY A 177 -5.55 -2.88 22.13
N VAL A 178 -4.29 -2.65 21.81
CA VAL A 178 -3.16 -2.82 22.73
C VAL A 178 -3.00 -1.59 23.60
N HIS A 179 -2.80 -1.80 24.91
CA HIS A 179 -2.39 -0.71 25.81
C HIS A 179 -0.97 -0.26 25.47
N TRP A 180 -0.85 0.88 24.79
CA TRP A 180 0.44 1.41 24.37
C TRP A 180 1.13 2.16 25.51
N SER A 181 2.36 1.77 25.83
CA SER A 181 3.23 2.52 26.74
C SER A 181 4.47 3.04 25.99
N PRO A 182 5.01 4.22 26.34
CA PRO A 182 6.23 4.75 25.71
C PRO A 182 7.40 3.76 25.73
N ARG A 183 7.48 2.93 26.78
CA ARG A 183 8.52 1.89 26.92
C ARG A 183 8.46 0.82 25.82
N LEU A 184 7.27 0.48 25.30
CA LEU A 184 7.13 -0.46 24.18
C LEU A 184 7.68 0.15 22.88
N GLY A 185 7.35 1.41 22.62
CA GLY A 185 7.84 2.15 21.47
C GLY A 185 9.36 2.30 21.50
N ASP A 186 9.91 2.78 22.62
CA ASP A 186 11.35 2.92 22.82
C ASP A 186 12.08 1.59 22.66
N PHE A 187 11.48 0.49 23.13
CA PHE A 187 12.08 -0.84 23.00
C PHE A 187 12.18 -1.27 21.53
N LEU A 188 11.12 -1.12 20.74
CA LEU A 188 11.11 -1.43 19.31
C LEU A 188 12.10 -0.55 18.53
N LEU A 189 12.08 0.76 18.77
CA LEU A 189 12.94 1.73 18.08
C LEU A 189 14.43 1.55 18.38
N ARG A 190 14.79 1.02 19.57
CA ARG A 190 16.18 0.74 19.94
C ARG A 190 16.71 -0.56 19.34
N ARG A 191 15.85 -1.54 19.07
CA ARG A 191 16.27 -2.90 18.66
C ARG A 191 16.09 -3.20 17.18
N LEU A 192 15.18 -2.50 16.52
CA LEU A 192 14.87 -2.74 15.11
C LEU A 192 15.38 -1.59 14.26
N PRO A 193 15.65 -1.84 12.95
CA PRO A 193 15.91 -0.77 12.01
C PRO A 193 14.77 0.26 12.06
N ARG A 194 15.12 1.54 11.87
CA ARG A 194 14.18 2.66 11.75
C ARG A 194 13.41 2.64 10.41
N ASP A 195 12.87 1.48 10.05
CA ASP A 195 12.07 1.22 8.86
C ASP A 195 10.61 1.00 9.30
N PRO A 196 9.65 1.80 8.79
CA PRO A 196 8.25 1.70 9.19
C PRO A 196 7.64 0.30 9.01
N ARG A 197 8.03 -0.42 7.94
CA ARG A 197 7.49 -1.74 7.63
C ARG A 197 8.02 -2.80 8.60
N ALA A 198 9.31 -2.77 8.91
CA ALA A 198 9.92 -3.66 9.89
C ALA A 198 9.31 -3.46 11.28
N LEU A 199 9.16 -2.20 11.71
CA LEU A 199 8.57 -1.85 13.00
C LEU A 199 7.10 -2.27 13.11
N ALA A 200 6.29 -1.98 12.08
CA ALA A 200 4.89 -2.39 12.05
C ALA A 200 4.73 -3.92 12.05
N GLY A 201 5.54 -4.62 11.25
CA GLY A 201 5.52 -6.09 11.17
C GLY A 201 5.96 -6.76 12.47
N ALA A 202 6.95 -6.19 13.17
CA ALA A 202 7.35 -6.68 14.49
C ALA A 202 6.26 -6.51 15.54
N LEU A 203 5.56 -5.36 15.53
CA LEU A 203 4.41 -5.14 16.41
C LEU A 203 3.27 -6.12 16.12
N ASP A 204 2.96 -6.37 14.84
CA ASP A 204 1.94 -7.33 14.44
C ASP A 204 2.29 -8.75 14.89
N ALA A 205 3.52 -9.21 14.60
CA ALA A 205 3.97 -10.54 15.00
C ALA A 205 3.94 -10.72 16.52
N ALA A 206 4.30 -9.66 17.26
CA ALA A 206 4.26 -9.68 18.71
C ALA A 206 2.83 -9.71 19.26
N TYR A 207 1.92 -8.97 18.64
CA TYR A 207 0.50 -8.99 18.97
C TYR A 207 -0.11 -10.37 18.70
N ASP A 208 0.11 -10.94 17.52
CA ASP A 208 -0.42 -12.25 17.14
C ASP A 208 0.03 -13.34 18.13
N ARG A 209 1.29 -13.27 18.57
CA ARG A 209 1.80 -14.19 19.60
C ARG A 209 1.17 -13.96 20.96
N ALA A 210 1.02 -12.69 21.38
CA ALA A 210 0.37 -12.35 22.65
C ALA A 210 -1.06 -12.90 22.71
N VAL A 211 -1.82 -12.73 21.62
CA VAL A 211 -3.17 -13.26 21.47
C VAL A 211 -3.18 -14.80 21.54
N ALA A 212 -2.27 -15.46 20.81
CA ALA A 212 -2.15 -16.92 20.82
C ALA A 212 -1.83 -17.48 22.22
N ASP A 213 -1.01 -16.78 23.00
CA ASP A 213 -0.64 -17.17 24.37
C ASP A 213 -1.66 -16.71 25.43
N GLY A 214 -2.73 -15.98 25.04
CA GLY A 214 -3.70 -15.40 25.98
C GLY A 214 -3.10 -14.33 26.91
N ARG A 215 -2.01 -13.70 26.50
CA ARG A 215 -1.24 -12.71 27.28
C ARG A 215 -1.46 -11.30 26.73
N GLN A 216 -1.24 -10.31 27.59
CA GLN A 216 -1.11 -8.92 27.12
C GLN A 216 0.27 -8.67 26.52
N LEU A 217 0.33 -7.80 25.51
CA LEU A 217 1.60 -7.37 24.93
C LEU A 217 2.39 -6.54 25.93
N THR A 218 3.61 -6.98 26.25
CA THR A 218 4.50 -6.35 27.24
C THR A 218 5.95 -6.32 26.73
N VAL A 219 6.82 -5.50 27.33
CA VAL A 219 8.25 -5.44 26.96
C VAL A 219 8.94 -6.81 27.11
N PRO A 220 8.70 -7.61 28.16
CA PRO A 220 9.24 -8.97 28.24
C PRO A 220 8.83 -9.86 27.08
N LEU A 221 7.55 -9.84 26.67
CA LEU A 221 7.09 -10.62 25.52
C LEU A 221 7.72 -10.13 24.20
N LEU A 222 7.86 -8.81 24.02
CA LEU A 222 8.60 -8.27 22.88
C LEU A 222 10.06 -8.76 22.87
N ARG A 223 10.72 -8.85 24.01
CA ARG A 223 12.07 -9.44 24.11
C ARG A 223 12.08 -10.91 23.70
N GLU A 224 11.18 -11.72 24.26
CA GLU A 224 11.03 -13.14 23.93
C GLU A 224 10.89 -13.37 22.41
N ILE A 225 10.19 -12.46 21.70
CA ILE A 225 9.90 -12.58 20.27
C ILE A 225 11.03 -12.02 19.40
N LEU A 226 11.69 -10.94 19.83
CA LEU A 226 12.75 -10.29 19.06
C LEU A 226 14.15 -10.87 19.29
N ASP A 227 14.43 -11.44 20.47
CA ASP A 227 15.75 -12.03 20.78
C ASP A 227 16.10 -13.22 19.83
N PRO A 228 15.17 -14.12 19.45
CA PRO A 228 15.43 -15.12 18.41
C PRO A 228 15.72 -14.53 17.02
N LEU A 229 15.12 -13.38 16.69
CA LEU A 229 15.29 -12.72 15.38
C LEU A 229 16.61 -11.96 15.25
N ALA A 230 17.32 -11.70 16.35
CA ALA A 230 18.63 -11.07 16.36
C ALA A 230 19.80 -12.04 16.08
N THR A 231 19.53 -13.34 15.97
CA THR A 231 20.57 -14.40 15.84
C THR A 231 20.70 -14.95 14.43
N HIS A 232 20.03 -14.34 13.44
CA HIS A 232 20.14 -14.70 12.03
C HIS A 232 20.65 -13.50 11.21
N GLU A 233 21.92 -13.18 11.39
CA GLU A 233 22.76 -12.51 10.38
C GLU A 233 23.53 -13.57 9.57
#